data_AF-A0A7X6RVP3-F1
#
_entry.id   AF-A0A7X6RVP3-F1
#
_cell.length_a   1.000
_cell.length_b   1.000
_cell.length_c   1.000
_cell.angle_alpha   90.00
_cell.angle_beta   90.00
_cell.angle_gamma   90.00
#
_symmetry.space_group_name_H-M   'P 1'
#
loop_
_entity.id
_entity.type
_entity.pdbx_description
1 polymer ?
#
loop_
_entity_poly.entity_id
_entity_poly.type
_entity_poly.pdbx_seq_one_letter_code
_entity_poly.pdbx_strand_id
1 'polypeptide(L)'
;MVLDPRTPVLVGYGQVNQHDESPDSEPVGLMEVAARAAADAAVLEAVDAVRVVNLLSLRYRDPGLLLAQRIGAPDAATRYTPVGGNVPQSLVNQACLDIQQGRNEVVLIAGGETWRTRSRLKSRGERLTGTEQDASVPMAPSDPEFDMAGPAEIRIGLVAPSHVYPMFEQALRIAAGEQPDAHRRRIGELWSRFSQVAEGNPHAWSREALPAEQICQPGPSNRMISWPYTKLMNSNNMVDQGAALILTSVQKATELQIPRERWVFPYAGTDAHDTYLIGQRASFSGSPAIRIAGRRVLELAGVGIDDLAAVDVYSCFPSAVQVAANELGLPLDDPQRPLTVTGGLTFAGGPWNNYVSHSIATMAERLTANPGQLGLITANGGYLSKHSFGVYSTEPPQGQFRWEDVQSEVDAEPTVVAEDGWSGTGTVETWTTPFNRDGEPEKVFVAVRTPSGSRALAVVPDLSQAEASIREDIAGAKVTVKPDGTAVLE
;
A
#
# COMPACT_ATOMS: atom_id res chain seq x y z
N MET A 1 -17.82 21.49 23.24
CA MET A 1 -18.29 21.96 21.91
C MET A 1 -19.43 21.06 21.50
N VAL A 2 -20.55 21.58 21.00
CA VAL A 2 -21.63 20.74 20.44
C VAL A 2 -21.16 20.31 19.05
N LEU A 3 -20.96 19.01 18.85
CA LEU A 3 -20.55 18.45 17.56
C LEU A 3 -21.74 18.40 16.61
N ASP A 4 -21.51 18.64 15.32
CA ASP A 4 -22.52 18.39 14.28
C ASP A 4 -22.92 16.90 14.34
N PRO A 5 -24.22 16.56 14.49
CA PRO A 5 -24.72 15.19 14.50
C PRO A 5 -24.17 14.30 13.38
N ARG A 6 -23.90 14.88 12.20
CA ARG A 6 -23.39 14.16 11.01
C ARG A 6 -21.87 14.17 10.87
N THR A 7 -21.14 14.61 11.89
CA THR A 7 -19.68 14.51 11.89
C THR A 7 -19.29 13.03 11.84
N PRO A 8 -18.47 12.59 10.86
CA PRO A 8 -18.01 11.21 10.79
C PRO A 8 -16.96 10.95 11.87
N VAL A 9 -17.03 9.77 12.48
CA VAL A 9 -16.13 9.31 13.52
C VAL A 9 -15.81 7.83 13.34
N LEU A 10 -14.52 7.48 13.39
CA LEU A 10 -14.03 6.11 13.47
C LEU A 10 -14.18 5.64 14.92
N VAL A 11 -14.93 4.56 15.13
CA VAL A 11 -15.34 4.06 16.45
C VAL A 11 -14.92 2.62 16.74
N GLY A 12 -14.63 1.85 15.68
CA GLY A 12 -14.15 0.48 15.76
C GLY A 12 -12.95 0.26 14.83
N TYR A 13 -11.93 -0.45 15.31
CA TYR A 13 -10.67 -0.68 14.60
C TYR A 13 -10.06 -2.02 15.03
N GLY A 14 -10.67 -3.12 14.62
CA GLY A 14 -10.26 -4.47 15.00
C GLY A 14 -9.27 -5.10 14.03
N GLN A 15 -8.39 -5.95 14.55
CA GLN A 15 -7.35 -6.63 13.80
C GLN A 15 -7.22 -8.09 14.25
N VAL A 16 -6.81 -8.97 13.35
CA VAL A 16 -6.52 -10.37 13.67
C VAL A 16 -5.34 -10.90 12.85
N ASN A 17 -4.47 -11.66 13.50
CA ASN A 17 -3.45 -12.49 12.87
C ASN A 17 -3.75 -13.96 13.16
N GLN A 18 -3.70 -14.81 12.13
CA GLN A 18 -3.82 -16.25 12.31
C GLN A 18 -2.51 -16.94 11.97
N HIS A 19 -1.70 -17.23 12.99
CA HIS A 19 -0.41 -17.91 12.79
C HIS A 19 -0.54 -19.42 12.57
N ASP A 20 -1.54 -20.03 13.20
CA ASP A 20 -1.85 -21.44 13.03
C ASP A 20 -2.48 -21.67 11.66
N GLU A 21 -1.99 -22.68 10.97
CA GLU A 21 -2.59 -23.09 9.71
C GLU A 21 -3.94 -23.76 10.01
N SER A 22 -5.01 -23.17 9.50
CA SER A 22 -6.35 -23.73 9.55
C SER A 22 -6.86 -23.86 8.11
N PRO A 23 -7.05 -25.09 7.60
CA PRO A 23 -7.52 -25.31 6.23
C PRO A 23 -8.87 -24.66 5.89
N ASP A 24 -9.69 -24.42 6.93
CA ASP A 24 -11.02 -23.81 6.83
C ASP A 24 -10.98 -22.28 7.06
N SER A 25 -9.80 -21.69 7.26
CA SER A 25 -9.65 -20.24 7.44
C SER A 25 -9.84 -19.53 6.10
N GLU A 26 -11.00 -18.93 5.93
CA GLU A 26 -11.33 -18.10 4.78
C GLU A 26 -11.18 -16.60 5.08
N PRO A 27 -10.87 -15.76 4.07
CA PRO A 27 -10.69 -14.32 4.28
C PRO A 27 -11.88 -13.62 4.98
N VAL A 28 -13.12 -14.01 4.65
CA VAL A 28 -14.33 -13.47 5.30
C VAL A 28 -14.43 -13.87 6.77
N GLY A 29 -13.92 -15.04 7.14
CA GLY A 29 -13.81 -15.45 8.55
C GLY A 29 -12.86 -14.55 9.33
N LEU A 30 -11.69 -14.20 8.76
CA LEU A 30 -10.77 -13.25 9.41
C LEU A 30 -11.37 -11.84 9.52
N MET A 31 -12.10 -11.38 8.49
CA MET A 31 -12.82 -10.11 8.55
C MET A 31 -13.91 -10.10 9.63
N GLU A 32 -14.65 -11.20 9.79
CA GLU A 32 -15.65 -11.34 10.85
C GLU A 32 -15.00 -11.25 12.24
N VAL A 33 -13.91 -11.98 12.47
CA VAL A 33 -13.18 -11.92 13.75
C VAL A 33 -12.68 -10.49 14.02
N ALA A 34 -12.11 -9.83 13.01
CA ALA A 34 -11.68 -8.44 13.13
C ALA A 34 -12.87 -7.49 13.43
N ALA A 35 -14.02 -7.67 12.78
CA ALA A 35 -15.21 -6.85 13.04
C ALA A 35 -15.74 -7.03 14.47
N ARG A 36 -15.77 -8.28 14.97
CA ARG A 36 -16.14 -8.58 16.36
C ARG A 36 -15.14 -8.08 17.39
N ALA A 37 -13.87 -7.95 17.02
CA ALA A 37 -12.87 -7.26 17.84
C ALA A 37 -13.03 -5.73 17.78
N ALA A 38 -13.57 -5.20 16.68
CA ALA A 38 -13.75 -3.77 16.47
C ALA A 38 -14.92 -3.19 17.28
N ALA A 39 -16.03 -3.92 17.43
CA ALA A 39 -17.20 -3.44 18.17
C ALA A 39 -18.13 -4.56 18.65
N ASP A 40 -19.02 -4.20 19.58
CA ASP A 40 -20.04 -5.10 20.12
C ASP A 40 -21.16 -5.39 19.10
N ALA A 41 -21.92 -6.46 19.34
CA ALA A 41 -22.98 -6.93 18.44
C ALA A 41 -23.98 -5.83 18.04
N ALA A 42 -24.42 -4.98 18.98
CA ALA A 42 -25.37 -3.91 18.70
C ALA A 42 -24.86 -2.89 17.66
N VAL A 43 -23.55 -2.63 17.63
CA VAL A 43 -22.93 -1.74 16.62
C VAL A 43 -22.84 -2.46 15.27
N LEU A 44 -22.49 -3.75 15.30
CA LEU A 44 -22.36 -4.57 14.09
C LEU A 44 -23.71 -4.79 13.39
N GLU A 45 -24.77 -5.06 14.16
CA GLU A 45 -26.14 -5.21 13.65
C GLU A 45 -26.69 -3.89 13.09
N ALA A 46 -26.16 -2.75 13.52
CA ALA A 46 -26.53 -1.42 13.03
C ALA A 46 -25.81 -1.01 11.73
N VAL A 47 -24.86 -1.82 11.23
CA VAL A 47 -24.14 -1.55 9.97
C VAL A 47 -25.13 -1.50 8.81
N ASP A 48 -25.13 -0.39 8.06
CA ASP A 48 -25.97 -0.21 6.87
C ASP A 48 -25.17 -0.25 5.56
N ALA A 49 -23.84 -0.27 5.62
CA ALA A 49 -22.98 -0.53 4.48
C ALA A 49 -21.71 -1.32 4.84
N VAL A 50 -21.40 -2.32 4.03
CA VAL A 50 -20.18 -3.14 4.12
C VAL A 50 -19.33 -2.95 2.86
N ARG A 51 -18.09 -2.49 3.04
CA ARG A 51 -17.13 -2.23 1.95
C ARG A 51 -15.94 -3.16 2.11
N VAL A 52 -15.76 -4.07 1.17
CA VAL A 52 -14.69 -5.07 1.23
C VAL A 52 -13.57 -4.71 0.28
N VAL A 53 -12.36 -4.67 0.83
CA VAL A 53 -11.11 -4.50 0.06
C VAL A 53 -10.82 -5.79 -0.72
N ASN A 54 -10.36 -5.64 -1.96
CA ASN A 54 -10.11 -6.74 -2.88
C ASN A 54 -9.27 -7.89 -2.28
N LEU A 55 -9.76 -9.13 -2.46
CA LEU A 55 -9.20 -10.38 -1.95
C LEU A 55 -8.54 -11.18 -3.07
N LEU A 56 -7.37 -11.76 -2.80
CA LEU A 56 -6.62 -12.60 -3.73
C LEU A 56 -6.58 -14.08 -3.32
N SER A 57 -6.78 -14.39 -2.03
CA SER A 57 -6.72 -15.78 -1.55
C SER A 57 -7.90 -16.63 -2.00
N LEU A 58 -9.12 -16.10 -1.97
CA LEU A 58 -10.33 -16.78 -2.39
C LEU A 58 -11.21 -15.85 -3.22
N ARG A 59 -11.99 -16.42 -4.14
CA ARG A 59 -12.93 -15.65 -4.99
C ARG A 59 -14.33 -15.74 -4.42
N TYR A 60 -14.99 -14.59 -4.40
CA TYR A 60 -16.38 -14.43 -3.99
C TYR A 60 -17.12 -13.64 -5.07
N ARG A 61 -18.44 -13.75 -5.12
CA ARG A 61 -19.29 -12.88 -5.96
C ARG A 61 -19.57 -11.58 -5.22
N ASP A 62 -19.88 -11.68 -3.92
CA ASP A 62 -20.05 -10.58 -3.00
C ASP A 62 -19.57 -10.96 -1.59
N PRO A 63 -18.27 -10.75 -1.27
CA PRO A 63 -17.77 -11.03 0.08
C PRO A 63 -18.36 -10.09 1.13
N GLY A 64 -18.83 -8.90 0.73
CA GLY A 64 -19.50 -7.94 1.61
C GLY A 64 -20.83 -8.49 2.11
N LEU A 65 -21.62 -9.10 1.22
CA LEU A 65 -22.90 -9.73 1.58
C LEU A 65 -22.69 -10.88 2.57
N LEU A 66 -21.69 -11.72 2.34
CA LEU A 66 -21.38 -12.83 3.25
C LEU A 66 -20.96 -12.31 4.63
N LEU A 67 -20.11 -11.27 4.68
CA LEU A 67 -19.71 -10.66 5.94
C LEU A 67 -20.91 -10.01 6.66
N ALA A 68 -21.73 -9.27 5.93
CA ALA A 68 -22.93 -8.60 6.44
C ALA A 68 -23.89 -9.58 7.12
N GLN A 69 -24.13 -10.75 6.49
CA GLN A 69 -24.94 -11.82 7.07
C GLN A 69 -24.35 -12.37 8.38
N ARG A 70 -23.03 -12.58 8.43
CA ARG A 70 -22.34 -13.14 9.61
C ARG A 70 -22.34 -12.20 10.80
N ILE A 71 -22.29 -10.90 10.56
CA ILE A 71 -22.29 -9.88 11.62
C ILE A 71 -23.70 -9.44 12.05
N GLY A 72 -24.76 -10.00 11.44
CA GLY A 72 -26.15 -9.69 11.79
C GLY A 72 -26.74 -8.46 11.08
N ALA A 73 -26.13 -8.00 9.98
CA ALA A 73 -26.57 -6.85 9.19
C ALA A 73 -26.93 -7.24 7.74
N PRO A 74 -27.87 -8.17 7.51
CA PRO A 74 -28.11 -8.77 6.19
C PRO A 74 -28.59 -7.79 5.12
N ASP A 75 -29.16 -6.65 5.53
CA ASP A 75 -29.69 -5.62 4.63
C ASP A 75 -28.65 -4.53 4.28
N ALA A 76 -27.42 -4.64 4.77
CA ALA A 76 -26.37 -3.66 4.50
C ALA A 76 -26.01 -3.60 3.01
N ALA A 77 -25.88 -2.39 2.48
CA ALA A 77 -25.41 -2.19 1.11
C ALA A 77 -23.94 -2.63 0.97
N THR A 78 -23.63 -3.37 -0.08
CA THR A 78 -22.30 -3.95 -0.27
C THR A 78 -21.50 -3.24 -1.37
N ARG A 79 -20.19 -3.20 -1.20
CA ARG A 79 -19.24 -2.80 -2.24
C ARG A 79 -17.99 -3.68 -2.15
N TYR A 80 -17.47 -4.11 -3.29
CA TYR A 80 -16.23 -4.88 -3.38
C TYR A 80 -15.28 -4.18 -4.33
N THR A 81 -14.06 -3.89 -3.88
CA THR A 81 -13.18 -2.97 -4.60
C THR A 81 -12.35 -3.66 -5.68
N PRO A 82 -11.81 -2.89 -6.65
CA PRO A 82 -10.69 -3.33 -7.45
C PRO A 82 -9.39 -3.42 -6.60
N VAL A 83 -8.33 -3.94 -7.21
CA VAL A 83 -6.99 -4.04 -6.60
C VAL A 83 -6.41 -2.65 -6.31
N GLY A 84 -5.70 -2.52 -5.20
CA GLY A 84 -4.96 -1.32 -4.82
C GLY A 84 -4.76 -1.19 -3.32
N GLY A 85 -3.51 -1.00 -2.89
CA GLY A 85 -3.18 -0.73 -1.49
C GLY A 85 -3.63 0.65 -0.98
N ASN A 86 -3.99 1.57 -1.88
CA ASN A 86 -4.56 2.88 -1.52
C ASN A 86 -6.03 2.80 -1.08
N VAL A 87 -6.71 1.75 -1.51
CA VAL A 87 -8.17 1.62 -1.42
C VAL A 87 -8.71 1.70 0.02
N PRO A 88 -8.10 1.12 1.06
CA PRO A 88 -8.65 1.24 2.41
C PRO A 88 -8.84 2.69 2.88
N GLN A 89 -7.87 3.57 2.61
CA GLN A 89 -7.98 4.99 2.95
C GLN A 89 -9.01 5.71 2.07
N SER A 90 -9.06 5.39 0.77
CA SER A 90 -10.08 5.92 -0.14
C SER A 90 -11.50 5.55 0.30
N LEU A 91 -11.71 4.31 0.79
CA LEU A 91 -12.98 3.86 1.35
C LEU A 91 -13.36 4.64 2.61
N VAL A 92 -12.38 4.97 3.48
CA VAL A 92 -12.62 5.83 4.65
C VAL A 92 -13.03 7.24 4.22
N ASN A 93 -12.33 7.82 3.24
CA ASN A 93 -12.66 9.13 2.69
C ASN A 93 -14.11 9.16 2.17
N GLN A 94 -14.48 8.15 1.38
CA GLN A 94 -15.84 8.02 0.85
C GLN A 94 -16.87 7.78 1.96
N ALA A 95 -16.56 6.96 2.97
CA ALA A 95 -17.46 6.70 4.09
C ALA A 95 -17.75 7.99 4.89
N CYS A 96 -16.74 8.83 5.08
CA CYS A 96 -16.91 10.14 5.72
C CYS A 96 -17.88 11.03 4.93
N LEU A 97 -17.73 11.10 3.61
CA LEU A 97 -18.62 11.87 2.73
C LEU A 97 -20.05 11.34 2.76
N ASP A 98 -20.23 10.02 2.75
CA ASP A 98 -21.54 9.38 2.78
C ASP A 98 -22.27 9.65 4.11
N ILE A 99 -21.54 9.62 5.23
CA ILE A 99 -22.06 9.96 6.56
C ILE A 99 -22.45 11.44 6.65
N GLN A 100 -21.58 12.35 6.21
CA GLN A 100 -21.87 13.79 6.20
C GLN A 100 -23.12 14.13 5.38
N GLN A 101 -23.31 13.42 4.27
CA GLN A 101 -24.43 13.63 3.34
C GLN A 101 -25.69 12.85 3.76
N GLY A 102 -25.63 12.05 4.83
CA GLY A 102 -26.75 11.27 5.34
C GLY A 102 -27.14 10.08 4.46
N ARG A 103 -26.21 9.58 3.62
CA ARG A 103 -26.41 8.36 2.82
C ARG A 103 -26.23 7.08 3.65
N ASN A 104 -25.38 7.14 4.67
CA ASN A 104 -25.08 6.03 5.58
C ASN A 104 -24.96 6.56 7.01
N GLU A 105 -25.33 5.75 7.99
CA GLU A 105 -25.17 6.02 9.42
C GLU A 105 -24.07 5.18 10.05
N VAL A 106 -23.86 3.94 9.60
CA VAL A 106 -22.81 3.02 10.10
C VAL A 106 -22.20 2.24 8.94
N VAL A 107 -20.92 2.51 8.67
CA VAL A 107 -20.16 1.89 7.58
C VAL A 107 -19.06 0.99 8.15
N LEU A 108 -19.06 -0.28 7.76
CA LEU A 108 -17.97 -1.23 7.99
C LEU A 108 -17.08 -1.29 6.75
N ILE A 109 -15.78 -1.05 6.93
CA ILE A 109 -14.74 -1.31 5.92
C ILE A 109 -13.92 -2.49 6.42
N ALA A 110 -13.79 -3.53 5.60
CA ALA A 110 -13.07 -4.73 6.00
C ALA A 110 -12.20 -5.29 4.87
N GLY A 111 -11.15 -6.01 5.25
CA GLY A 111 -10.38 -6.82 4.33
C GLY A 111 -9.60 -7.88 5.08
N GLY A 112 -9.14 -8.89 4.36
CA GLY A 112 -8.31 -9.94 4.92
C GLY A 112 -7.73 -10.85 3.86
N GLU A 113 -6.68 -11.56 4.20
CA GLU A 113 -6.05 -12.53 3.32
C GLU A 113 -5.70 -13.78 4.10
N THR A 114 -5.78 -14.94 3.45
CA THR A 114 -5.32 -16.24 3.98
C THR A 114 -4.25 -16.82 3.04
N TRP A 115 -3.35 -15.93 2.58
CA TRP A 115 -2.42 -16.21 1.50
C TRP A 115 -1.33 -17.18 1.93
N ARG A 116 -0.92 -17.15 3.20
CA ARG A 116 0.05 -18.12 3.74
C ARG A 116 -0.56 -19.51 3.75
N THR A 117 -1.76 -19.66 4.30
CA THR A 117 -2.47 -20.96 4.32
C THR A 117 -2.70 -21.47 2.91
N ARG A 118 -3.23 -20.65 2.00
CA ARG A 118 -3.41 -21.00 0.58
C ARG A 118 -2.13 -21.49 -0.08
N SER A 119 -1.03 -20.77 0.12
CA SER A 119 0.26 -21.11 -0.51
C SER A 119 0.83 -22.43 0.02
N ARG A 120 0.66 -22.72 1.31
CA ARG A 120 1.09 -23.98 1.92
C ARG A 120 0.23 -25.16 1.48
N LEU A 121 -1.09 -25.02 1.46
CA LEU A 121 -1.99 -26.04 0.90
C LEU A 121 -1.62 -26.36 -0.55
N LYS A 122 -1.42 -25.32 -1.38
CA LYS A 122 -1.01 -25.49 -2.77
C LYS A 122 0.32 -26.25 -2.92
N SER A 123 1.31 -26.00 -2.05
CA SER A 123 2.59 -26.72 -2.07
C SER A 123 2.47 -28.23 -1.76
N ARG A 124 1.38 -28.64 -1.12
CA ARG A 124 1.04 -30.05 -0.84
C ARG A 124 0.06 -30.65 -1.87
N GLY A 125 -0.32 -29.89 -2.90
CA GLY A 125 -1.32 -30.32 -3.89
C GLY A 125 -2.77 -30.16 -3.42
N GLU A 126 -3.01 -29.51 -2.28
CA GLU A 126 -4.32 -29.22 -1.72
C GLU A 126 -4.82 -27.83 -2.17
N ARG A 127 -6.11 -27.54 -1.95
CA ARG A 127 -6.73 -26.25 -2.30
C ARG A 127 -7.36 -25.65 -1.06
N LEU A 128 -7.21 -24.33 -0.91
CA LEU A 128 -7.99 -23.57 0.07
C LEU A 128 -9.47 -23.65 -0.31
N THR A 129 -10.30 -24.05 0.64
CA THR A 129 -11.75 -24.07 0.53
C THR A 129 -12.36 -22.99 1.41
N GLY A 130 -13.53 -22.50 1.03
CA GLY A 130 -14.27 -21.49 1.79
C GLY A 130 -15.72 -21.46 1.34
N THR A 131 -16.48 -20.48 1.80
CA THR A 131 -17.90 -20.39 1.44
C THR A 131 -18.07 -20.12 -0.05
N GLU A 132 -18.82 -20.98 -0.75
CA GLU A 132 -19.16 -20.77 -2.16
C GLU A 132 -20.44 -19.93 -2.30
N GLN A 133 -20.40 -18.93 -3.18
CA GLN A 133 -21.57 -18.15 -3.57
C GLN A 133 -22.00 -18.54 -4.98
N ASP A 134 -23.18 -19.15 -5.10
CA ASP A 134 -23.69 -19.58 -6.40
C ASP A 134 -24.16 -18.40 -7.27
N ALA A 135 -24.55 -18.69 -8.51
CA ALA A 135 -24.91 -17.68 -9.51
C ALA A 135 -26.15 -16.83 -9.14
N SER A 136 -26.95 -17.23 -8.16
CA SER A 136 -28.08 -16.45 -7.65
C SER A 136 -27.63 -15.21 -6.87
N VAL A 137 -26.42 -15.21 -6.30
CA VAL A 137 -25.84 -14.04 -5.66
C VAL A 137 -25.38 -13.06 -6.75
N PRO A 138 -25.81 -11.79 -6.77
CA PRO A 138 -25.29 -10.80 -7.71
C PRO A 138 -23.77 -10.57 -7.53
N MET A 139 -23.11 -10.06 -8.56
CA MET A 139 -21.75 -9.54 -8.37
C MET A 139 -21.84 -8.28 -7.52
N ALA A 140 -20.98 -8.14 -6.51
CA ALA A 140 -20.88 -6.92 -5.74
C ALA A 140 -20.61 -5.70 -6.66
N PRO A 141 -21.21 -4.54 -6.37
CA PRO A 141 -20.80 -3.29 -7.01
C PRO A 141 -19.31 -3.02 -6.80
N SER A 142 -18.61 -2.68 -7.89
CA SER A 142 -17.18 -2.36 -7.90
C SER A 142 -16.92 -1.14 -8.78
N ASP A 143 -15.90 -0.38 -8.42
CA ASP A 143 -15.32 0.63 -9.32
C ASP A 143 -14.55 -0.06 -10.47
N PRO A 144 -14.31 0.66 -11.59
CA PRO A 144 -13.56 0.11 -12.72
C PRO A 144 -12.17 -0.39 -12.32
N GLU A 145 -11.74 -1.49 -12.93
CA GLU A 145 -10.34 -1.92 -12.87
C GLU A 145 -9.45 -0.98 -13.69
N PHE A 146 -8.16 -0.96 -13.35
CA PHE A 146 -7.14 -0.21 -14.10
C PHE A 146 -5.99 -1.15 -14.44
N ASP A 147 -5.34 -0.89 -15.57
CA ASP A 147 -4.20 -1.67 -16.01
C ASP A 147 -2.93 -1.20 -15.29
N MET A 148 -2.26 -2.13 -14.60
CA MET A 148 -0.97 -1.86 -13.96
C MET A 148 0.20 -1.86 -14.95
N ALA A 149 0.04 -2.47 -16.13
CA ALA A 149 1.09 -2.63 -17.13
C ALA A 149 0.53 -2.42 -18.54
N GLY A 150 1.23 -1.64 -19.35
CA GLY A 150 0.85 -1.36 -20.74
C GLY A 150 1.53 -2.31 -21.73
N PRO A 151 1.31 -2.10 -23.04
CA PRO A 151 1.91 -2.93 -24.09
C PRO A 151 3.44 -3.03 -24.00
N ALA A 152 4.13 -1.94 -23.65
CA ALA A 152 5.59 -1.91 -23.55
C ALA A 152 6.10 -2.76 -22.36
N GLU A 153 5.49 -2.62 -21.18
CA GLU A 153 5.80 -3.43 -20.00
C GLU A 153 5.52 -4.92 -20.23
N ILE A 154 4.36 -5.24 -20.83
CA ILE A 154 3.93 -6.61 -21.12
C ILE A 154 4.89 -7.27 -22.11
N ARG A 155 5.30 -6.55 -23.17
CA ARG A 155 6.21 -7.06 -24.22
C ARG A 155 7.50 -7.63 -23.64
N ILE A 156 8.07 -6.98 -22.63
CA ILE A 156 9.33 -7.40 -22.00
C ILE A 156 9.13 -8.24 -20.73
N GLY A 157 7.89 -8.30 -20.21
CA GLY A 157 7.56 -9.02 -18.99
C GLY A 157 7.87 -8.27 -17.68
N LEU A 158 7.86 -6.93 -17.71
CA LEU A 158 8.07 -6.07 -16.54
C LEU A 158 6.74 -5.81 -15.82
N VAL A 159 6.24 -6.84 -15.10
CA VAL A 159 4.90 -6.82 -14.45
C VAL A 159 4.95 -7.11 -12.95
N ALA A 160 6.01 -7.73 -12.42
CA ALA A 160 6.09 -7.97 -10.99
C ALA A 160 6.46 -6.67 -10.25
N PRO A 161 5.76 -6.29 -9.15
CA PRO A 161 6.18 -5.16 -8.32
C PRO A 161 7.62 -5.29 -7.83
N SER A 162 8.07 -6.52 -7.55
CA SER A 162 9.45 -6.84 -7.16
C SER A 162 10.49 -6.55 -8.24
N HIS A 163 10.09 -6.33 -9.50
CA HIS A 163 10.97 -5.87 -10.57
C HIS A 163 10.85 -4.34 -10.76
N VAL A 164 9.65 -3.79 -10.66
CA VAL A 164 9.42 -2.35 -10.90
C VAL A 164 9.93 -1.45 -9.77
N TYR A 165 9.64 -1.77 -8.51
CA TYR A 165 10.04 -0.92 -7.38
C TYR A 165 11.56 -0.77 -7.19
N PRO A 166 12.40 -1.79 -7.48
CA PRO A 166 13.85 -1.60 -7.56
C PRO A 166 14.30 -0.58 -8.60
N MET A 167 13.54 -0.36 -9.70
CA MET A 167 13.87 0.69 -10.67
C MET A 167 13.64 2.09 -10.08
N PHE A 168 12.63 2.27 -9.23
CA PHE A 168 12.48 3.51 -8.45
C PHE A 168 13.64 3.68 -7.45
N GLU A 169 14.09 2.59 -6.81
CA GLU A 169 15.23 2.62 -5.90
C GLU A 169 16.52 3.05 -6.59
N GLN A 170 16.83 2.42 -7.72
CA GLN A 170 18.01 2.79 -8.50
C GLN A 170 17.93 4.24 -8.97
N ALA A 171 16.76 4.74 -9.36
CA ALA A 171 16.57 6.13 -9.72
C ALA A 171 16.78 7.09 -8.54
N LEU A 172 16.30 6.76 -7.35
CA LEU A 172 16.55 7.52 -6.12
C LEU A 172 18.05 7.60 -5.80
N ARG A 173 18.75 6.45 -5.85
CA ARG A 173 20.21 6.38 -5.67
C ARG A 173 20.94 7.28 -6.67
N ILE A 174 20.62 7.15 -7.96
CA ILE A 174 21.26 7.92 -9.04
C ILE A 174 21.03 9.42 -8.85
N ALA A 175 19.79 9.81 -8.55
CA ALA A 175 19.44 11.22 -8.29
C ALA A 175 20.18 11.80 -7.08
N ALA A 176 20.44 10.99 -6.05
CA ALA A 176 21.21 11.37 -4.87
C ALA A 176 22.74 11.35 -5.09
N GLY A 177 23.22 10.84 -6.23
CA GLY A 177 24.65 10.65 -6.49
C GLY A 177 25.32 9.63 -5.55
N GLU A 178 24.54 8.71 -4.98
CA GLU A 178 25.03 7.77 -3.98
C GLU A 178 25.71 6.55 -4.61
N GLN A 179 26.81 6.10 -3.98
CA GLN A 179 27.44 4.83 -4.33
C GLN A 179 26.52 3.64 -3.96
N PRO A 180 26.46 2.58 -4.77
CA PRO A 180 25.53 1.45 -4.55
C PRO A 180 25.55 0.86 -3.14
N ASP A 181 26.73 0.57 -2.59
CA ASP A 181 26.85 -0.02 -1.24
C ASP A 181 26.54 0.96 -0.11
N ALA A 182 26.77 2.26 -0.31
CA ALA A 182 26.37 3.27 0.66
C ALA A 182 24.83 3.37 0.72
N HIS A 183 24.20 3.41 -0.45
CA HIS A 183 22.75 3.42 -0.59
C HIS A 183 22.10 2.18 0.02
N ARG A 184 22.62 0.97 -0.28
CA ARG A 184 22.12 -0.30 0.28
C ARG A 184 22.18 -0.34 1.81
N ARG A 185 23.23 0.22 2.42
CA ARG A 185 23.32 0.35 3.88
C ARG A 185 22.25 1.30 4.41
N ARG A 186 22.08 2.48 3.80
CA ARG A 186 21.08 3.48 4.20
C ARG A 186 19.65 2.93 4.15
N ILE A 187 19.26 2.23 3.09
CA ILE A 187 17.93 1.61 3.01
C ILE A 187 17.78 0.41 3.96
N GLY A 188 18.87 -0.29 4.29
CA GLY A 188 18.90 -1.30 5.35
C GLY A 188 18.64 -0.72 6.74
N GLU A 189 19.22 0.45 7.05
CA GLU A 189 18.99 1.18 8.30
C GLU A 189 17.55 1.70 8.39
N LEU A 190 17.01 2.22 7.28
CA LEU A 190 15.59 2.59 7.18
C LEU A 190 14.70 1.39 7.53
N TRP A 191 14.93 0.23 6.91
CA TRP A 191 14.15 -0.96 7.18
C TRP A 191 14.36 -1.52 8.59
N SER A 192 15.55 -1.38 9.16
CA SER A 192 15.82 -1.78 10.55
C SER A 192 14.93 -1.01 11.53
N ARG A 193 14.76 0.31 11.33
CA ARG A 193 13.82 1.12 12.13
C ARG A 193 12.37 0.65 12.00
N PHE A 194 11.94 0.23 10.81
CA PHE A 194 10.60 -0.36 10.63
C PHE A 194 10.45 -1.67 11.41
N SER A 195 11.46 -2.53 11.43
CA SER A 195 11.42 -3.78 12.23
C SER A 195 11.36 -3.52 13.73
N GLN A 196 12.00 -2.45 14.22
CA GLN A 196 11.94 -2.04 15.63
C GLN A 196 10.54 -1.56 16.02
N VAL A 197 9.84 -0.85 15.14
CA VAL A 197 8.43 -0.51 15.37
C VAL A 197 7.55 -1.77 15.39
N ALA A 198 7.80 -2.73 14.49
CA ALA A 198 7.07 -3.98 14.44
C ALA A 198 7.21 -4.82 15.73
N GLU A 199 8.38 -4.82 16.36
CA GLU A 199 8.63 -5.51 17.64
C GLU A 199 7.62 -5.09 18.73
N GLY A 200 7.35 -3.78 18.81
CA GLY A 200 6.40 -3.19 19.76
C GLY A 200 4.93 -3.36 19.38
N ASN A 201 4.61 -3.66 18.12
CA ASN A 201 3.24 -3.79 17.64
C ASN A 201 2.68 -5.21 17.90
N PRO A 202 1.67 -5.39 18.75
CA PRO A 202 1.07 -6.70 19.01
C PRO A 202 0.40 -7.32 17.78
N HIS A 203 0.03 -6.49 16.79
CA HIS A 203 -0.61 -6.91 15.54
C HIS A 203 0.40 -7.17 14.41
N ALA A 204 1.70 -6.97 14.64
CA ALA A 204 2.71 -7.26 13.62
C ALA A 204 2.89 -8.78 13.43
N TRP A 205 2.94 -9.22 12.17
CA TRP A 205 3.16 -10.63 11.82
C TRP A 205 4.52 -11.16 12.29
N SER A 206 5.57 -10.36 12.14
CA SER A 206 6.91 -10.62 12.65
C SER A 206 7.31 -9.51 13.60
N ARG A 207 7.63 -9.89 14.84
CA ARG A 207 8.01 -8.99 15.93
C ARG A 207 9.51 -9.07 16.25
N GLU A 208 10.30 -9.64 15.35
CA GLU A 208 11.76 -9.68 15.46
C GLU A 208 12.35 -8.37 14.92
N ALA A 209 13.02 -7.60 15.78
CA ALA A 209 13.82 -6.47 15.34
C ALA A 209 15.11 -6.96 14.68
N LEU A 210 15.43 -6.46 13.49
CA LEU A 210 16.54 -6.92 12.68
C LEU A 210 17.57 -5.81 12.45
N PRO A 211 18.88 -6.11 12.56
CA PRO A 211 19.92 -5.15 12.23
C PRO A 211 19.96 -4.90 10.71
N ALA A 212 20.35 -3.67 10.32
CA ALA A 212 20.43 -3.23 8.93
C ALA A 212 21.24 -4.19 8.04
N GLU A 213 22.35 -4.70 8.55
CA GLU A 213 23.24 -5.62 7.84
C GLU A 213 22.53 -6.93 7.47
N GLN A 214 21.77 -7.52 8.40
CA GLN A 214 21.01 -8.75 8.15
C GLN A 214 19.90 -8.53 7.12
N ILE A 215 19.33 -7.33 7.06
CA ILE A 215 18.30 -6.97 6.08
C ILE A 215 18.91 -6.80 4.69
N CYS A 216 20.00 -6.07 4.54
CA CYS A 216 20.55 -5.71 3.23
C CYS A 216 21.49 -6.77 2.63
N GLN A 217 22.07 -7.66 3.45
CA GLN A 217 22.95 -8.72 2.96
C GLN A 217 22.17 -9.98 2.58
N PRO A 218 22.47 -10.58 1.42
CA PRO A 218 21.87 -11.84 1.03
C PRO A 218 22.36 -12.98 1.94
N GLY A 219 21.45 -13.90 2.25
CA GLY A 219 21.77 -15.10 3.02
C GLY A 219 20.73 -16.21 2.84
N PRO A 220 20.90 -17.38 3.48
CA PRO A 220 20.02 -18.54 3.27
C PRO A 220 18.53 -18.27 3.50
N SER A 221 18.19 -17.42 4.47
CA SER A 221 16.82 -17.01 4.79
C SER A 221 16.39 -15.69 4.15
N ASN A 222 17.35 -14.96 3.54
CA ASN A 222 17.19 -13.62 2.99
C ASN A 222 17.83 -13.49 1.59
N ARG A 223 17.44 -14.37 0.65
CA ARG A 223 17.97 -14.35 -0.72
C ARG A 223 17.72 -13.02 -1.44
N MET A 224 18.49 -12.75 -2.50
CA MET A 224 18.17 -11.70 -3.46
C MET A 224 16.84 -12.01 -4.16
N ILE A 225 16.02 -10.97 -4.39
CA ILE A 225 14.81 -11.05 -5.22
C ILE A 225 15.06 -10.34 -6.54
N SER A 226 15.52 -9.09 -6.46
CA SER A 226 15.91 -8.27 -7.59
C SER A 226 16.86 -7.22 -7.06
N TRP A 227 17.98 -6.97 -7.72
CA TRP A 227 18.92 -5.95 -7.28
C TRP A 227 18.22 -4.57 -7.20
N PRO A 228 18.33 -3.82 -6.08
CA PRO A 228 19.21 -4.04 -4.92
C PRO A 228 18.54 -4.73 -3.70
N TYR A 229 17.33 -5.25 -3.85
CA TYR A 229 16.51 -5.81 -2.77
C TYR A 229 16.70 -7.31 -2.53
N THR A 230 17.03 -7.61 -1.28
CA THR A 230 16.85 -8.92 -0.66
C THR A 230 15.39 -9.15 -0.29
N LYS A 231 15.04 -10.40 0.08
CA LYS A 231 13.69 -10.77 0.51
C LYS A 231 13.14 -9.89 1.63
N LEU A 232 13.96 -9.50 2.61
CA LEU A 232 13.57 -8.64 3.73
C LEU A 232 13.38 -7.17 3.34
N MET A 233 13.68 -6.77 2.11
CA MET A 233 13.36 -5.43 1.57
C MET A 233 12.09 -5.43 0.70
N ASN A 234 11.34 -6.52 0.71
CA ASN A 234 10.08 -6.68 -0.01
C ASN A 234 8.91 -6.80 0.98
N SER A 235 7.70 -6.45 0.56
CA SER A 235 6.48 -6.71 1.32
C SER A 235 6.31 -8.21 1.64
N ASN A 236 5.89 -8.54 2.86
CA ASN A 236 5.60 -9.92 3.25
C ASN A 236 4.11 -10.24 3.06
N ASN A 237 3.77 -10.81 1.91
CA ASN A 237 2.41 -11.30 1.63
C ASN A 237 2.15 -12.72 2.14
N MET A 238 3.12 -13.37 2.78
CA MET A 238 2.96 -14.71 3.35
C MET A 238 2.36 -14.64 4.75
N VAL A 239 1.15 -14.08 4.83
CA VAL A 239 0.41 -13.82 6.06
C VAL A 239 -1.05 -14.27 5.95
N ASP A 240 -1.64 -14.55 7.11
CA ASP A 240 -3.09 -14.73 7.25
C ASP A 240 -3.59 -13.65 8.24
N GLN A 241 -4.12 -12.54 7.72
CA GLN A 241 -4.47 -11.35 8.52
C GLN A 241 -5.81 -10.77 8.09
N GLY A 242 -6.53 -10.16 9.02
CA GLY A 242 -7.77 -9.42 8.76
C GLY A 242 -7.84 -8.15 9.57
N ALA A 243 -8.50 -7.12 9.03
CA ALA A 243 -8.77 -5.86 9.71
C ALA A 243 -10.16 -5.34 9.36
N ALA A 244 -10.78 -4.64 10.31
CA ALA A 244 -12.09 -4.05 10.19
C ALA A 244 -12.12 -2.66 10.85
N LEU A 245 -12.66 -1.68 10.11
CA LEU A 245 -12.84 -0.30 10.53
C LEU A 245 -14.33 0.03 10.52
N ILE A 246 -14.85 0.64 11.58
CA ILE A 246 -16.26 1.03 11.68
C ILE A 246 -16.32 2.55 11.84
N LEU A 247 -16.94 3.20 10.87
CA LEU A 247 -17.24 4.63 10.89
C LEU A 247 -18.73 4.86 11.10
N THR A 248 -19.06 5.91 11.83
CA THR A 248 -20.45 6.31 12.07
C THR A 248 -20.57 7.82 12.19
N SER A 249 -21.79 8.34 12.24
CA SER A 249 -22.04 9.73 12.64
C SER A 249 -21.90 9.89 14.16
N VAL A 250 -21.54 11.09 14.63
CA VAL A 250 -21.52 11.39 16.07
C VAL A 250 -22.87 11.11 16.73
N GLN A 251 -23.98 11.42 16.03
CA GLN A 251 -25.31 11.11 16.50
C GLN A 251 -25.49 9.61 16.75
N LYS A 252 -25.17 8.79 15.74
CA LYS A 252 -25.36 7.35 15.82
C LYS A 252 -24.40 6.69 16.81
N ALA A 253 -23.16 7.17 16.92
CA ALA A 253 -22.24 6.76 17.98
C ALA A 253 -22.82 7.01 19.38
N THR A 254 -23.53 8.14 19.56
CA THR A 254 -24.20 8.48 20.83
C THR A 254 -25.42 7.60 21.07
N GLU A 255 -26.25 7.37 20.05
CA GLU A 255 -27.43 6.48 20.12
C GLU A 255 -27.04 5.04 20.47
N LEU A 256 -25.95 4.54 19.88
CA LEU A 256 -25.38 3.22 20.14
C LEU A 256 -24.53 3.16 21.43
N GLN A 257 -24.45 4.27 22.18
CA GLN A 257 -23.73 4.39 23.44
C GLN A 257 -22.24 4.01 23.35
N ILE A 258 -21.61 4.28 22.20
CA ILE A 258 -20.19 4.00 21.99
C ILE A 258 -19.35 4.95 22.86
N PRO A 259 -18.44 4.44 23.72
CA PRO A 259 -17.64 5.27 24.60
C PRO A 259 -16.79 6.31 23.84
N ARG A 260 -16.82 7.57 24.30
CA ARG A 260 -16.20 8.73 23.63
C ARG A 260 -14.67 8.62 23.53
N GLU A 261 -14.05 7.89 24.45
CA GLU A 261 -12.62 7.59 24.47
C GLU A 261 -12.15 6.72 23.29
N ARG A 262 -13.08 6.05 22.60
CA ARG A 262 -12.78 5.26 21.39
C ARG A 262 -12.87 6.06 20.09
N TRP A 263 -13.32 7.31 20.17
CA TRP A 263 -13.65 8.09 18.99
C TRP A 263 -12.39 8.74 18.40
N VAL A 264 -12.15 8.44 17.12
CA VAL A 264 -11.11 9.08 16.31
C VAL A 264 -11.78 9.77 15.14
N PHE A 265 -11.56 11.07 14.99
CA PHE A 265 -12.10 11.90 13.93
C PHE A 265 -11.15 11.95 12.75
N PRO A 266 -11.61 11.58 11.55
CA PRO A 266 -10.97 11.98 10.31
C PRO A 266 -11.11 13.49 10.12
N TYR A 267 -10.00 14.20 9.90
CA TYR A 267 -9.97 15.65 9.67
C TYR A 267 -10.11 15.96 8.19
N ALA A 268 -9.31 15.28 7.38
CA ALA A 268 -9.30 15.46 5.95
C ALA A 268 -8.81 14.19 5.25
N GLY A 269 -9.16 14.07 3.98
CA GLY A 269 -8.59 13.09 3.07
C GLY A 269 -8.40 13.66 1.68
N THR A 270 -7.52 13.04 0.91
CA THR A 270 -7.33 13.36 -0.51
C THR A 270 -7.06 12.10 -1.30
N ASP A 271 -7.40 12.13 -2.58
CA ASP A 271 -7.10 11.05 -3.52
C ASP A 271 -6.48 11.65 -4.79
N ALA A 272 -5.54 10.91 -5.40
CA ALA A 272 -4.94 11.22 -6.69
C ALA A 272 -4.25 10.00 -7.28
N HIS A 273 -3.90 10.06 -8.55
CA HIS A 273 -3.00 9.11 -9.18
C HIS A 273 -1.95 9.80 -10.04
N ASP A 274 -0.75 9.21 -10.06
CA ASP A 274 0.32 9.48 -11.00
C ASP A 274 -0.04 8.87 -12.37
N THR A 275 0.87 8.91 -13.34
CA THR A 275 0.67 8.16 -14.60
C THR A 275 0.53 6.67 -14.30
N TYR A 276 -0.50 6.02 -14.86
CA TYR A 276 -0.70 4.57 -14.68
C TYR A 276 0.49 3.75 -15.19
N LEU A 277 1.06 4.12 -16.35
CA LEU A 277 2.21 3.46 -16.94
C LEU A 277 3.51 4.11 -16.46
N ILE A 278 4.42 3.30 -15.91
CA ILE A 278 5.70 3.78 -15.37
C ILE A 278 6.58 4.42 -16.44
N GLY A 279 6.44 3.99 -17.70
CA GLY A 279 7.15 4.57 -18.83
C GLY A 279 6.84 6.05 -19.05
N GLN A 280 5.67 6.53 -18.61
CA GLN A 280 5.18 7.88 -18.87
C GLN A 280 5.57 8.91 -17.79
N ARG A 281 6.12 8.46 -16.67
CA ARG A 281 6.47 9.37 -15.56
C ARG A 281 7.53 10.39 -15.96
N ALA A 282 7.44 11.61 -15.45
CA ALA A 282 8.55 12.57 -15.55
C ALA A 282 9.86 11.97 -15.01
N SER A 283 9.79 11.41 -13.79
CA SER A 283 10.91 10.82 -13.07
C SER A 283 10.51 9.51 -12.39
N PHE A 284 11.48 8.62 -12.19
CA PHE A 284 11.35 7.43 -11.33
C PHE A 284 11.69 7.72 -9.85
N SER A 285 12.26 8.88 -9.53
CA SER A 285 12.69 9.25 -8.17
C SER A 285 11.70 10.14 -7.41
N GLY A 286 10.54 10.45 -8.00
CA GLY A 286 9.53 11.34 -7.42
C GLY A 286 8.11 10.93 -7.81
N SER A 287 7.12 11.57 -7.19
CA SER A 287 5.70 11.41 -7.50
C SER A 287 4.94 12.72 -7.26
N PRO A 288 4.55 13.44 -8.32
CA PRO A 288 3.74 14.65 -8.19
C PRO A 288 2.41 14.41 -7.49
N ALA A 289 1.81 13.23 -7.68
CA ALA A 289 0.57 12.84 -7.01
C ALA A 289 0.72 12.82 -5.48
N ILE A 290 1.82 12.27 -4.94
CA ILE A 290 2.09 12.30 -3.50
C ILE A 290 2.31 13.73 -3.02
N ARG A 291 3.13 14.51 -3.74
CA ARG A 291 3.43 15.90 -3.37
C ARG A 291 2.18 16.76 -3.27
N ILE A 292 1.34 16.70 -4.31
CA ILE A 292 0.14 17.54 -4.44
C ILE A 292 -0.93 17.09 -3.45
N ALA A 293 -1.28 15.80 -3.42
CA ALA A 293 -2.30 15.28 -2.53
C ALA A 293 -1.87 15.35 -1.06
N GLY A 294 -0.61 15.02 -0.77
CA GLY A 294 -0.03 15.11 0.57
C GLY A 294 0.01 16.54 1.12
N ARG A 295 0.39 17.53 0.31
CA ARG A 295 0.26 18.94 0.69
C ARG A 295 -1.21 19.31 0.92
N ARG A 296 -2.10 18.89 0.01
CA ARG A 296 -3.50 19.27 0.07
C ARG A 296 -4.22 18.72 1.30
N VAL A 297 -3.94 17.48 1.73
CA VAL A 297 -4.59 16.93 2.93
C VAL A 297 -4.20 17.72 4.19
N LEU A 298 -2.96 18.21 4.26
CA LEU A 298 -2.48 19.05 5.38
C LEU A 298 -3.17 20.43 5.37
N GLU A 299 -3.29 21.05 4.20
CA GLU A 299 -4.04 22.30 4.03
C GLU A 299 -5.53 22.15 4.42
N LEU A 300 -6.16 21.06 4.01
CA LEU A 300 -7.56 20.76 4.34
C LEU A 300 -7.76 20.50 5.84
N ALA A 301 -6.79 19.85 6.48
CA ALA A 301 -6.77 19.62 7.93
C ALA A 301 -6.38 20.87 8.74
N GLY A 302 -5.79 21.88 8.10
CA GLY A 302 -5.34 23.12 8.74
C GLY A 302 -4.09 22.94 9.61
N VAL A 303 -3.20 22.01 9.24
CA VAL A 303 -1.99 21.64 10.00
C VAL A 303 -0.76 21.59 9.10
N GLY A 304 0.42 21.74 9.69
CA GLY A 304 1.70 21.50 9.01
C GLY A 304 2.18 20.06 9.16
N ILE A 305 3.14 19.64 8.33
CA ILE A 305 3.75 18.30 8.45
C ILE A 305 4.39 18.10 9.82
N ASP A 306 4.95 19.15 10.44
CA ASP A 306 5.60 19.09 11.75
C ASP A 306 4.63 19.02 12.93
N ASP A 307 3.33 19.30 12.71
CA ASP A 307 2.30 19.15 13.73
C ASP A 307 1.87 17.68 13.92
N LEU A 308 2.22 16.81 12.96
CA LEU A 308 1.90 15.38 13.01
C LEU A 308 2.82 14.67 14.00
N ALA A 309 2.24 14.15 15.07
CA ALA A 309 2.96 13.37 16.08
C ALA A 309 3.25 11.93 15.63
N ALA A 310 2.50 11.43 14.66
CA ALA A 310 2.63 10.07 14.14
C ALA A 310 2.35 10.02 12.63
N VAL A 311 3.09 9.18 11.91
CA VAL A 311 2.85 8.94 10.50
C VAL A 311 2.94 7.44 10.21
N ASP A 312 2.16 6.98 9.24
CA ASP A 312 2.38 5.68 8.63
C ASP A 312 2.48 5.82 7.12
N VAL A 313 3.72 5.69 6.64
CA VAL A 313 4.06 5.76 5.22
C VAL A 313 3.93 4.36 4.62
N TYR A 314 3.13 4.25 3.55
CA TYR A 314 2.92 2.97 2.87
C TYR A 314 4.26 2.39 2.39
N SER A 315 4.55 1.15 2.78
CA SER A 315 5.93 0.64 2.85
C SER A 315 6.14 -0.72 2.18
N CYS A 316 5.55 -0.91 0.99
CA CYS A 316 5.73 -2.17 0.25
C CYS A 316 7.20 -2.44 -0.13
N PHE A 317 7.98 -1.36 -0.36
CA PHE A 317 9.39 -1.37 -0.69
C PHE A 317 10.06 -0.10 -0.13
N PRO A 318 11.39 -0.10 0.13
CA PRO A 318 12.11 1.09 0.58
C PRO A 318 11.99 2.29 -0.34
N SER A 319 11.92 2.08 -1.65
CA SER A 319 11.75 3.18 -2.62
C SER A 319 10.41 3.89 -2.45
N ALA A 320 9.34 3.17 -2.12
CA ALA A 320 8.02 3.78 -1.88
C ALA A 320 8.04 4.74 -0.69
N VAL A 321 8.68 4.32 0.41
CA VAL A 321 8.86 5.13 1.62
C VAL A 321 9.73 6.34 1.32
N GLN A 322 10.83 6.15 0.60
CA GLN A 322 11.74 7.25 0.26
C GLN A 322 11.09 8.30 -0.63
N VAL A 323 10.42 7.89 -1.70
CA VAL A 323 9.67 8.83 -2.56
C VAL A 323 8.64 9.58 -1.72
N ALA A 324 7.82 8.86 -0.94
CA ALA A 324 6.77 9.50 -0.17
C ALA A 324 7.31 10.48 0.89
N ALA A 325 8.32 10.07 1.64
CA ALA A 325 8.94 10.93 2.65
C ALA A 325 9.58 12.17 2.03
N ASN A 326 10.29 12.05 0.90
CA ASN A 326 10.88 13.18 0.21
C ASN A 326 9.82 14.18 -0.29
N GLU A 327 8.73 13.70 -0.90
CA GLU A 327 7.65 14.56 -1.42
C GLU A 327 6.84 15.23 -0.31
N LEU A 328 6.78 14.62 0.89
CA LEU A 328 6.09 15.16 2.07
C LEU A 328 7.00 16.00 2.98
N GLY A 329 8.32 16.01 2.75
CA GLY A 329 9.29 16.68 3.62
C GLY A 329 9.54 15.97 4.95
N LEU A 330 9.36 14.65 5.02
CA LEU A 330 9.61 13.84 6.20
C LEU A 330 11.07 13.32 6.21
N PRO A 331 11.84 13.51 7.30
CA PRO A 331 13.18 12.92 7.40
C PRO A 331 13.11 11.39 7.46
N LEU A 332 14.04 10.72 6.77
CA LEU A 332 14.08 9.24 6.71
C LEU A 332 14.57 8.57 8.00
N ASP A 333 15.25 9.33 8.85
CA ASP A 333 15.97 8.86 10.03
C ASP A 333 15.56 9.59 11.32
N ASP A 334 14.41 10.27 11.32
CA ASP A 334 13.86 10.90 12.53
C ASP A 334 13.54 9.85 13.61
N PRO A 335 14.29 9.82 14.73
CA PRO A 335 14.05 8.85 15.79
C PRO A 335 12.82 9.19 16.63
N GLN A 336 12.35 10.45 16.63
CA GLN A 336 11.18 10.88 17.37
C GLN A 336 9.88 10.59 16.63
N ARG A 337 9.95 10.55 15.30
CA ARG A 337 8.80 10.25 14.43
C ARG A 337 9.17 9.21 13.37
N PRO A 338 9.19 7.91 13.74
CA PRO A 338 9.33 6.83 12.78
C PRO A 338 8.29 6.94 11.66
N LEU A 339 8.68 6.55 10.44
CA LEU A 339 7.80 6.62 9.25
C LEU A 339 6.70 5.55 9.21
N THR A 340 6.47 4.86 10.33
CA THR A 340 5.42 3.85 10.48
C THR A 340 4.96 3.77 11.93
N VAL A 341 3.68 3.47 12.12
CA VAL A 341 3.13 3.05 13.43
C VAL A 341 2.94 1.54 13.50
N THR A 342 2.92 0.86 12.36
CA THR A 342 2.68 -0.59 12.27
C THR A 342 3.96 -1.43 12.26
N GLY A 343 5.05 -0.89 11.71
CA GLY A 343 6.25 -1.63 11.36
C GLY A 343 6.35 -2.00 9.86
N GLY A 344 5.40 -1.56 9.04
CA GLY A 344 5.44 -1.70 7.59
C GLY A 344 5.15 -3.09 7.00
N LEU A 345 4.91 -3.14 5.69
CA LEU A 345 4.43 -4.37 5.01
C LEU A 345 5.40 -5.55 5.07
N THR A 346 6.70 -5.31 5.27
CA THR A 346 7.68 -6.38 5.44
C THR A 346 7.50 -7.09 6.78
N PHE A 347 7.32 -6.35 7.87
CA PHE A 347 7.38 -6.90 9.23
C PHE A 347 6.00 -7.05 9.86
N ALA A 348 5.18 -6.00 9.80
CA ALA A 348 3.78 -6.05 10.24
C ALA A 348 2.94 -7.04 9.43
N GLY A 349 3.38 -7.32 8.19
CA GLY A 349 2.68 -8.15 7.23
C GLY A 349 1.97 -7.29 6.18
N GLY A 350 1.93 -7.81 4.95
CA GLY A 350 1.31 -7.14 3.81
C GLY A 350 0.21 -8.03 3.23
N PRO A 351 -1.02 -8.04 3.79
CA PRO A 351 -2.15 -8.80 3.27
C PRO A 351 -2.67 -8.18 1.96
N TRP A 352 -1.84 -8.22 0.93
CA TRP A 352 -2.03 -7.64 -0.39
C TRP A 352 -2.56 -6.19 -0.33
N ASN A 353 -3.85 -6.00 -0.61
CA ASN A 353 -4.47 -4.68 -0.69
C ASN A 353 -4.82 -4.09 0.68
N ASN A 354 -4.83 -4.90 1.74
CA ASN A 354 -5.47 -4.53 3.01
C ASN A 354 -4.52 -3.99 4.09
N TYR A 355 -3.23 -3.77 3.79
CA TYR A 355 -2.29 -3.24 4.79
C TYR A 355 -2.78 -1.94 5.44
N VAL A 356 -3.36 -1.03 4.65
CA VAL A 356 -3.75 0.30 5.17
C VAL A 356 -4.90 0.24 6.16
N SER A 357 -5.75 -0.81 6.12
CA SER A 357 -6.74 -1.04 7.17
C SER A 357 -6.09 -1.29 8.53
N HIS A 358 -4.99 -2.07 8.55
CA HIS A 358 -4.18 -2.28 9.76
C HIS A 358 -3.47 -1.00 10.20
N SER A 359 -2.98 -0.22 9.23
CA SER A 359 -2.34 1.07 9.47
C SER A 359 -3.27 2.07 10.16
N ILE A 360 -4.50 2.24 9.65
CA ILE A 360 -5.53 3.10 10.25
C ILE A 360 -5.92 2.57 11.64
N ALA A 361 -6.06 1.26 11.80
CA ALA A 361 -6.42 0.67 13.09
C ALA A 361 -5.35 0.91 14.17
N THR A 362 -4.07 0.65 13.86
CA THR A 362 -2.97 0.92 14.78
C THR A 362 -2.77 2.41 15.03
N MET A 363 -3.02 3.27 14.04
CA MET A 363 -3.04 4.72 14.25
C MET A 363 -4.15 5.13 15.23
N ALA A 364 -5.36 4.58 15.10
CA ALA A 364 -6.47 4.85 16.01
C ALA A 364 -6.16 4.39 17.45
N GLU A 365 -5.56 3.20 17.63
CA GLU A 365 -5.08 2.72 18.93
C GLU A 365 -4.04 3.68 19.53
N ARG A 366 -3.08 4.15 18.73
CA ARG A 366 -2.06 5.09 19.18
C ARG A 366 -2.65 6.44 19.59
N LEU A 367 -3.56 6.98 18.79
CA LEU A 367 -4.17 8.29 19.05
C LEU A 367 -5.10 8.24 20.26
N THR A 368 -5.86 7.15 20.46
CA THR A 368 -6.69 6.99 21.65
C THR A 368 -5.87 6.79 22.92
N ALA A 369 -4.69 6.18 22.82
CA ALA A 369 -3.71 6.14 23.92
C ALA A 369 -2.99 7.49 24.17
N ASN A 370 -3.01 8.41 23.19
CA ASN A 370 -2.35 9.71 23.27
C ASN A 370 -3.28 10.84 22.77
N PRO A 371 -4.37 11.15 23.49
CA PRO A 371 -5.38 12.09 23.03
C PRO A 371 -4.81 13.47 22.67
N GLY A 372 -5.34 14.07 21.60
CA GLY A 372 -4.92 15.38 21.10
C GLY A 372 -3.77 15.34 20.09
N GLN A 373 -3.12 14.20 19.90
CA GLN A 373 -2.15 14.02 18.83
C GLN A 373 -2.82 13.95 17.46
N LEU A 374 -2.04 14.25 16.42
CA LEU A 374 -2.41 14.12 15.02
C LEU A 374 -1.63 13.00 14.36
N GLY A 375 -2.33 12.17 13.60
CA GLY A 375 -1.77 11.06 12.81
C GLY A 375 -2.01 11.26 11.32
N LEU A 376 -1.00 10.95 10.50
CA LEU A 376 -1.12 10.90 9.04
C LEU A 376 -1.01 9.46 8.54
N ILE A 377 -1.95 9.06 7.69
CA ILE A 377 -1.88 7.83 6.92
C ILE A 377 -1.63 8.18 5.45
N THR A 378 -0.69 7.47 4.85
CA THR A 378 -0.50 7.46 3.39
C THR A 378 -0.83 6.07 2.87
N ALA A 379 -1.45 5.99 1.70
CA ALA A 379 -1.92 4.74 1.13
C ALA A 379 -1.54 4.71 -0.35
N ASN A 380 -0.82 3.66 -0.78
CA ASN A 380 -0.31 3.55 -2.14
C ASN A 380 -0.81 2.27 -2.84
N GLY A 381 -1.23 2.41 -4.10
CA GLY A 381 -1.68 1.33 -4.97
C GLY A 381 -0.93 1.30 -6.31
N GLY A 382 -0.68 0.10 -6.84
CA GLY A 382 0.08 -0.08 -8.08
C GLY A 382 1.58 0.16 -7.88
N TYR A 383 2.22 0.84 -8.82
CA TYR A 383 3.66 1.15 -8.82
C TYR A 383 3.88 2.62 -8.44
N LEU A 384 3.59 3.03 -7.20
CA LEU A 384 3.44 4.45 -6.86
C LEU A 384 2.33 5.14 -7.69
N SER A 385 1.34 4.39 -8.17
CA SER A 385 0.39 4.89 -9.17
C SER A 385 -0.78 5.62 -8.53
N LYS A 386 -1.45 5.02 -7.55
CA LYS A 386 -2.64 5.60 -6.90
C LYS A 386 -2.33 5.94 -5.45
N HIS A 387 -2.78 7.09 -4.97
CA HIS A 387 -2.49 7.58 -3.64
C HIS A 387 -3.76 8.07 -2.95
N SER A 388 -3.88 7.73 -1.68
CA SER A 388 -4.94 8.22 -0.80
C SER A 388 -4.33 8.62 0.54
N PHE A 389 -4.77 9.73 1.12
CA PHE A 389 -4.26 10.25 2.38
C PHE A 389 -5.38 10.48 3.38
N GLY A 390 -5.06 10.42 4.67
CA GLY A 390 -5.98 10.72 5.76
C GLY A 390 -5.26 11.30 6.99
N VAL A 391 -5.83 12.36 7.57
CA VAL A 391 -5.39 12.95 8.84
C VAL A 391 -6.40 12.63 9.94
N TYR A 392 -5.93 12.21 11.11
CA TYR A 392 -6.75 11.68 12.20
C TYR A 392 -6.37 12.28 13.56
N SER A 393 -7.36 12.49 14.44
CA SER A 393 -7.15 12.85 15.86
C SER A 393 -8.32 12.38 16.74
N THR A 394 -8.13 12.31 18.06
CA THR A 394 -9.24 12.12 19.02
C THR A 394 -10.01 13.41 19.33
N GLU A 395 -9.38 14.55 19.05
CA GLU A 395 -10.04 15.85 19.10
C GLU A 395 -10.90 16.02 17.85
N PRO A 396 -12.07 16.65 17.95
CA PRO A 396 -12.87 16.94 16.77
C PRO A 396 -12.19 18.03 15.92
N PRO A 397 -12.28 17.97 14.59
CA PRO A 397 -11.81 19.04 13.72
C PRO A 397 -12.53 20.36 14.03
N GLN A 398 -11.84 21.50 13.81
CA GLN A 398 -12.46 22.82 13.98
C GLN A 398 -13.61 23.07 13.00
N GLY A 399 -13.60 22.38 11.86
CA GLY A 399 -14.66 22.38 10.86
C GLY A 399 -15.23 20.98 10.61
N GLN A 400 -15.88 20.81 9.47
CA GLN A 400 -16.32 19.49 9.01
C GLN A 400 -15.15 18.72 8.38
N PHE A 401 -15.23 17.39 8.31
CA PHE A 401 -14.33 16.60 7.48
C PHE A 401 -14.35 17.14 6.04
N ARG A 402 -13.16 17.25 5.43
CA ARG A 402 -13.01 17.74 4.05
C ARG A 402 -12.29 16.69 3.20
N TRP A 403 -12.73 16.57 1.96
CA TRP A 403 -12.08 15.70 0.99
C TRP A 403 -11.94 16.39 -0.36
N GLU A 404 -10.85 16.10 -1.06
CA GLU A 404 -10.62 16.58 -2.41
C GLU A 404 -9.88 15.54 -3.26
N ASP A 405 -10.43 15.28 -4.45
CA ASP A 405 -9.71 14.66 -5.55
C ASP A 405 -8.90 15.76 -6.26
N VAL A 406 -7.58 15.64 -6.21
CA VAL A 406 -6.65 16.65 -6.75
C VAL A 406 -6.12 16.29 -8.14
N GLN A 407 -6.76 15.34 -8.84
CA GLN A 407 -6.25 14.79 -10.09
C GLN A 407 -5.97 15.86 -11.15
N SER A 408 -6.80 16.89 -11.24
CA SER A 408 -6.60 17.96 -12.22
C SER A 408 -5.29 18.75 -12.06
N GLU A 409 -4.77 18.89 -10.83
CA GLU A 409 -3.48 19.54 -10.59
C GLU A 409 -2.33 18.58 -10.92
N VAL A 410 -2.51 17.28 -10.66
CA VAL A 410 -1.54 16.24 -11.01
C VAL A 410 -1.42 16.04 -12.52
N ASP A 411 -2.54 16.07 -13.24
CA ASP A 411 -2.58 15.93 -14.71
C ASP A 411 -1.90 17.09 -15.44
N ALA A 412 -1.72 18.24 -14.76
CA ALA A 412 -1.01 19.38 -15.29
C ALA A 412 0.52 19.27 -15.15
N GLU A 413 1.02 18.27 -14.40
CA GLU A 413 2.44 18.06 -14.20
C GLU A 413 3.09 17.42 -15.44
N PRO A 414 4.38 17.68 -15.69
CA PRO A 414 5.07 17.12 -16.84
C PRO A 414 5.06 15.59 -16.84
N THR A 415 4.96 15.01 -18.04
CA THR A 415 5.13 13.57 -18.29
C THR A 415 6.16 13.37 -19.40
N VAL A 416 6.56 12.11 -19.64
CA VAL A 416 7.40 11.75 -20.79
C VAL A 416 6.64 10.82 -21.71
N VAL A 417 6.89 10.93 -23.01
CA VAL A 417 6.38 9.97 -23.99
C VAL A 417 7.03 8.60 -23.75
N ALA A 418 6.21 7.61 -23.43
CA ALA A 418 6.60 6.21 -23.39
C ALA A 418 6.45 5.62 -24.80
N GLU A 419 7.57 5.22 -25.39
CA GLU A 419 7.59 4.62 -26.72
C GLU A 419 7.25 3.13 -26.65
N ASP A 420 6.34 2.69 -27.51
CA ASP A 420 6.05 1.27 -27.71
C ASP A 420 6.70 0.77 -29.00
N GLY A 421 7.64 -0.17 -28.88
CA GLY A 421 8.37 -0.72 -30.03
C GLY A 421 9.51 0.15 -30.58
N TRP A 422 10.04 1.08 -29.79
CA TRP A 422 11.23 1.85 -30.15
C TRP A 422 12.46 0.95 -30.36
N SER A 423 13.32 1.33 -31.29
CA SER A 423 14.62 0.69 -31.52
C SER A 423 15.69 1.71 -31.84
N GLY A 424 16.91 1.43 -31.41
CA GLY A 424 18.06 2.34 -31.53
C GLY A 424 18.91 2.37 -30.28
N THR A 425 19.90 3.27 -30.27
CA THR A 425 20.82 3.44 -29.14
C THR A 425 20.38 4.60 -28.26
N GLY A 426 20.20 4.31 -26.97
CA GLY A 426 19.84 5.28 -25.94
C GLY A 426 20.79 5.21 -24.75
N THR A 427 20.37 5.77 -23.61
CA THR A 427 21.12 5.71 -22.35
C THR A 427 20.27 5.14 -21.23
N VAL A 428 20.86 4.29 -20.38
CA VAL A 428 20.18 3.74 -19.20
C VAL A 428 19.85 4.87 -18.22
N GLU A 429 18.56 5.00 -17.88
CA GLU A 429 18.05 5.92 -16.86
C GLU A 429 18.00 5.26 -15.48
N THR A 430 17.47 4.05 -15.43
CA THR A 430 17.38 3.20 -14.24
C THR A 430 17.22 1.74 -14.67
N TRP A 431 17.49 0.81 -13.76
CA TRP A 431 17.43 -0.62 -14.05
C TRP A 431 17.08 -1.45 -12.82
N THR A 432 16.82 -2.73 -13.07
CA THR A 432 16.81 -3.78 -12.05
C THR A 432 17.32 -5.08 -12.66
N THR A 433 17.78 -5.98 -11.79
CA THR A 433 18.27 -7.31 -12.19
C THR A 433 17.60 -8.37 -11.31
N PRO A 434 16.55 -9.05 -11.81
CA PRO A 434 15.90 -10.15 -11.09
C PRO A 434 16.83 -11.34 -10.86
N PHE A 435 16.59 -12.06 -9.77
CA PHE A 435 17.31 -13.27 -9.38
C PHE A 435 16.38 -14.48 -9.37
N ASN A 436 16.90 -15.62 -9.82
CA ASN A 436 16.23 -16.90 -9.68
C ASN A 436 16.28 -17.42 -8.22
N ARG A 437 15.70 -18.60 -7.98
CA ARG A 437 15.68 -19.22 -6.64
C ARG A 437 17.04 -19.72 -6.17
N ASP A 438 17.95 -19.99 -7.10
CA ASP A 438 19.31 -20.44 -6.83
C ASP A 438 20.27 -19.26 -6.53
N GLY A 439 19.79 -18.02 -6.70
CA GLY A 439 20.53 -16.81 -6.38
C GLY A 439 21.36 -16.26 -7.54
N GLU A 440 21.04 -16.65 -8.77
CA GLU A 440 21.72 -16.18 -9.98
C GLU A 440 20.91 -15.06 -10.67
N PRO A 441 21.58 -14.00 -11.17
CA PRO A 441 20.96 -12.98 -12.02
C PRO A 441 20.41 -13.57 -13.32
N GLU A 442 19.17 -13.24 -13.69
CA GLU A 442 18.51 -13.83 -14.87
C GLU A 442 18.55 -12.93 -16.12
N LYS A 443 18.40 -11.62 -15.93
CA LYS A 443 18.24 -10.60 -16.98
C LYS A 443 18.29 -9.21 -16.36
N VAL A 444 18.38 -8.17 -17.19
CA VAL A 444 18.28 -6.77 -16.74
C VAL A 444 17.07 -6.12 -17.37
N PHE A 445 16.21 -5.51 -16.57
CA PHE A 445 15.20 -4.57 -17.07
C PHE A 445 15.76 -3.16 -17.02
N VAL A 446 15.64 -2.42 -18.11
CA VAL A 446 16.17 -1.05 -18.22
C VAL A 446 15.09 -0.09 -18.70
N ALA A 447 15.03 1.08 -18.07
CA ALA A 447 14.40 2.26 -18.65
C ALA A 447 15.47 3.01 -19.45
N VAL A 448 15.17 3.32 -20.70
CA VAL A 448 16.12 3.90 -21.66
C VAL A 448 15.65 5.28 -22.06
N ARG A 449 16.48 6.30 -21.86
CA ARG A 449 16.27 7.61 -22.48
C ARG A 449 16.72 7.57 -23.94
N THR A 450 15.82 7.94 -24.83
CA THR A 450 16.09 8.05 -26.26
C THR A 450 16.81 9.38 -26.55
N PRO A 451 17.48 9.53 -27.71
CA PRO A 451 18.07 10.81 -28.12
C PRO A 451 17.06 11.97 -28.24
N SER A 452 15.76 11.68 -28.42
CA SER A 452 14.69 12.68 -28.47
C SER A 452 14.14 13.05 -27.08
N GLY A 453 14.60 12.39 -26.01
CA GLY A 453 14.14 12.61 -24.64
C GLY A 453 12.91 11.79 -24.23
N SER A 454 12.34 10.97 -25.14
CA SER A 454 11.32 9.98 -24.80
C SER A 454 11.91 8.79 -24.03
N ARG A 455 11.06 7.87 -23.57
CA ARG A 455 11.48 6.68 -22.83
C ARG A 455 11.06 5.40 -23.52
N ALA A 456 11.98 4.46 -23.65
CA ALA A 456 11.68 3.07 -23.98
C ALA A 456 11.92 2.16 -22.76
N LEU A 457 11.16 1.08 -22.63
CA LEU A 457 11.43 0.01 -21.68
C LEU A 457 11.99 -1.19 -22.44
N ALA A 458 13.08 -1.76 -21.95
CA ALA A 458 13.74 -2.87 -22.61
C ALA A 458 14.24 -3.93 -21.62
N VAL A 459 14.55 -5.12 -22.15
CA VAL A 459 15.13 -6.23 -21.41
C VAL A 459 16.43 -6.70 -22.04
N VAL A 460 17.48 -6.81 -21.23
CA VAL A 460 18.76 -7.40 -21.61
C VAL A 460 18.76 -8.86 -21.12
N PRO A 461 18.62 -9.86 -22.00
CA PRO A 461 18.54 -11.26 -21.60
C PRO A 461 19.91 -11.94 -21.43
N ASP A 462 21.00 -11.23 -21.72
CA ASP A 462 22.36 -11.77 -21.62
C ASP A 462 22.79 -11.92 -20.15
N LEU A 463 23.17 -13.15 -19.78
CA LEU A 463 23.53 -13.48 -18.39
C LEU A 463 24.82 -12.78 -17.92
N SER A 464 25.80 -12.60 -18.81
CA SER A 464 27.05 -11.91 -18.44
C SER A 464 26.79 -10.43 -18.14
N GLN A 465 25.87 -9.81 -18.87
CA GLN A 465 25.43 -8.44 -18.61
C GLN A 465 24.55 -8.35 -17.36
N ALA A 466 23.72 -9.36 -17.08
CA ALA A 466 23.00 -9.45 -15.81
C ALA A 466 23.96 -9.51 -14.62
N GLU A 467 25.02 -10.33 -14.69
CA GLU A 467 26.07 -10.38 -13.66
C GLU A 467 26.85 -9.07 -13.52
N ALA A 468 27.16 -8.39 -14.63
CA ALA A 468 27.84 -7.10 -14.59
C ALA A 468 26.96 -6.02 -13.94
N SER A 469 25.66 -5.98 -14.25
CA SER A 469 24.72 -4.95 -13.78
C SER A 469 24.49 -4.90 -12.27
N ILE A 470 24.91 -5.93 -11.52
CA ILE A 470 24.85 -5.98 -10.06
C ILE A 470 26.19 -5.66 -9.39
N ARG A 471 27.27 -5.54 -10.17
CA ARG A 471 28.63 -5.20 -9.70
C ARG A 471 29.06 -3.80 -10.15
N GLU A 472 28.59 -3.39 -11.32
CA GLU A 472 28.96 -2.15 -11.99
C GLU A 472 27.80 -1.15 -11.96
N ASP A 473 28.13 0.14 -11.96
CA ASP A 473 27.15 1.21 -12.08
C ASP A 473 26.90 1.50 -13.57
N ILE A 474 25.78 1.02 -14.09
CA ILE A 474 25.41 1.19 -15.51
C ILE A 474 24.56 2.45 -15.75
N ALA A 475 24.46 3.36 -14.78
CA ALA A 475 23.75 4.63 -14.97
C ALA A 475 24.36 5.43 -16.14
N GLY A 476 23.52 5.83 -17.10
CA GLY A 476 23.96 6.56 -18.29
C GLY A 476 24.72 5.71 -19.33
N ALA A 477 24.93 4.42 -19.09
CA ALA A 477 25.56 3.51 -20.06
C ALA A 477 24.74 3.48 -21.36
N LYS A 478 25.45 3.27 -22.49
CA LYS A 478 24.80 3.12 -23.79
C LYS A 478 24.14 1.74 -23.88
N VAL A 479 22.96 1.73 -24.48
CA VAL A 479 22.17 0.51 -24.67
C VAL A 479 21.47 0.57 -26.02
N THR A 480 21.62 -0.50 -26.79
CA THR A 480 20.96 -0.66 -28.08
C THR A 480 19.72 -1.54 -27.91
N VAL A 481 18.54 -0.95 -28.15
CA VAL A 481 17.22 -1.62 -28.06
C VAL A 481 16.78 -2.08 -29.45
N LYS A 482 16.25 -3.30 -29.53
CA LYS A 482 15.69 -3.92 -30.73
C LYS A 482 14.16 -3.77 -30.76
N PRO A 483 13.51 -3.91 -31.93
CA PRO A 483 12.06 -3.73 -32.06
C PRO A 483 11.19 -4.66 -31.18
N ASP A 484 11.74 -5.82 -30.79
CA ASP A 484 11.07 -6.77 -29.90
C ASP A 484 11.18 -6.41 -28.42
N GLY A 485 11.86 -5.32 -28.08
CA GLY A 485 12.11 -4.87 -26.70
C GLY A 485 13.33 -5.50 -26.06
N THR A 486 14.05 -6.40 -26.74
CA THR A 486 15.35 -6.89 -26.25
C THR A 486 16.44 -5.84 -26.45
N ALA A 487 17.45 -5.86 -25.60
CA ALA A 487 18.54 -4.89 -25.63
C ALA A 487 19.90 -5.50 -25.31
N VAL A 488 20.95 -4.75 -25.64
CA VAL A 488 22.36 -5.07 -25.37
C VAL A 488 23.04 -3.81 -24.82
N LEU A 489 23.67 -3.90 -23.65
CA LEU A 489 24.55 -2.87 -23.11
C LEU A 489 25.85 -2.83 -23.93
N GLU A 490 26.35 -1.63 -24.18
CA GLU A 490 27.55 -1.37 -25.00
C GLU A 490 28.84 -1.30 -24.18
#